data_AF-A0A368TEG4-F1
#
_entry.id   AF-A0A368TEG4-F1
#
_cell.length_a   1.000
_cell.length_b   1.000
_cell.length_c   1.000
_cell.angle_alpha   90.00
_cell.angle_beta   90.00
_cell.angle_gamma   90.00
#
_symmetry.space_group_name_H-M   'P 1'
#
loop_
_entity.id
_entity.type
_entity.pdbx_description
1 polymer ?
#
loop_
_entity_poly.entity_id
_entity_poly.type
_entity_poly.pdbx_seq_one_letter_code
_entity_poly.pdbx_strand_id
1 'polypeptide(L)'
;MLMTSLVSTFTSIHATTKSISTSKITYTYNGNTCINFMGNYWSDYSGNDTNDNGIGDIPYNLDSNKDIYPLIDPIEHYLELIEKQKGLTYVGFA
;
A
#
# COMPACT_ATOMS: atom_id res chain seq x y z
N MET A 1 34.26 5.89 7.63
CA MET A 1 32.91 5.54 8.11
C MET A 1 31.98 6.66 7.70
N LEU A 2 31.43 6.57 6.49
CA LEU A 2 30.57 7.58 5.89
C LEU A 2 29.21 6.92 5.63
N MET A 3 28.17 7.43 6.27
CA MET A 3 26.79 7.07 5.98
C MET A 3 26.35 7.92 4.77
N THR A 4 26.69 7.46 3.57
CA THR A 4 26.03 7.89 2.33
C THR A 4 24.75 7.06 2.23
N SER A 5 23.58 7.60 2.54
CA SER A 5 22.76 8.51 1.72
C SER A 5 22.07 7.80 0.56
N LEU A 6 20.73 7.95 0.54
CA LEU A 6 19.83 7.92 -0.60
C LEU A 6 19.46 6.55 -1.23
N VAL A 7 18.15 6.27 -1.18
CA VAL A 7 17.37 5.50 -2.17
C VAL A 7 17.78 4.03 -2.37
N SER A 8 17.16 3.14 -1.62
CA SER A 8 17.07 1.71 -1.96
C SER A 8 15.74 1.19 -1.41
N THR A 9 14.70 0.89 -2.18
CA THR A 9 14.67 0.55 -3.62
C THR A 9 13.32 0.98 -4.24
N PHE A 10 13.30 2.10 -4.96
CA PHE A 10 12.35 2.26 -6.08
C PHE A 10 13.11 1.86 -7.34
N THR A 11 13.37 0.56 -7.51
CA THR A 11 14.02 0.06 -8.71
C THR A 11 12.96 0.01 -9.82
N SER A 12 12.83 1.11 -10.55
CA SER A 12 12.16 1.15 -11.84
C SER A 12 13.06 0.49 -12.87
N ILE A 13 12.81 -0.78 -13.22
CA ILE A 13 13.11 -1.35 -14.55
C ILE A 13 12.03 -2.39 -14.90
N HIS A 14 11.32 -2.14 -16.00
CA HIS A 14 10.16 -2.86 -16.56
C HIS A 14 8.80 -2.46 -15.97
N ALA A 15 8.04 -1.71 -16.78
CA ALA A 15 6.66 -1.35 -16.54
C ALA A 15 5.74 -2.59 -16.46
N THR A 16 5.68 -3.20 -15.27
CA THR A 16 4.57 -4.03 -14.74
C THR A 16 4.62 -3.89 -13.22
N THR A 17 4.23 -2.71 -12.73
CA THR A 17 4.46 -2.22 -11.35
C THR A 17 3.72 -3.05 -10.30
N LYS A 18 4.39 -4.08 -9.78
CA LYS A 18 3.96 -4.87 -8.63
C LYS A 18 4.32 -4.13 -7.34
N SER A 19 3.45 -3.25 -6.85
CA SER A 19 3.62 -2.60 -5.54
C SER A 19 3.19 -3.54 -4.42
N ILE A 20 3.77 -4.75 -4.35
CA ILE A 20 3.56 -5.62 -3.19
C ILE A 20 4.59 -5.26 -2.13
N SER A 21 4.15 -4.74 -0.99
CA SER A 21 5.05 -4.64 0.17
C SER A 21 5.63 -6.01 0.48
N THR A 22 6.94 -6.13 0.68
CA THR A 22 7.58 -7.42 1.01
C THR A 22 7.34 -7.86 2.45
N SER A 23 6.67 -7.03 3.25
CA SER A 23 6.29 -7.29 4.63
C SER A 23 4.93 -6.64 4.93
N LYS A 24 4.22 -7.14 5.93
CA LYS A 24 2.99 -6.49 6.36
C LYS A 24 3.32 -5.12 6.94
N ILE A 25 2.52 -4.13 6.59
CA ILE A 25 2.55 -2.79 7.19
C ILE A 25 1.27 -2.59 8.00
N THR A 26 1.36 -1.76 9.01
CA THR A 26 0.19 -1.27 9.73
C THR A 26 -0.38 -0.10 8.94
N TYR A 27 -1.69 0.14 9.01
CA TYR A 27 -2.35 1.29 8.40
C TYR A 27 -3.73 1.48 9.03
N THR A 28 -4.38 2.61 8.77
CA THR A 28 -5.76 2.88 9.15
C THR A 28 -6.62 2.95 7.89
N TYR A 29 -7.68 2.16 7.85
CA TYR A 29 -8.68 2.19 6.80
C TYR A 29 -10.07 2.27 7.45
N ASN A 30 -10.89 3.24 7.04
CA ASN A 30 -12.21 3.52 7.65
C ASN A 30 -12.22 3.61 9.19
N GLY A 31 -11.13 4.13 9.77
CA GLY A 31 -10.97 4.24 11.23
C GLY A 31 -10.48 2.97 11.94
N ASN A 32 -10.29 1.87 11.22
CA ASN A 32 -9.78 0.61 11.75
C ASN A 32 -8.27 0.48 11.52
N THR A 33 -7.52 0.13 12.58
CA THR A 33 -6.11 -0.25 12.43
C THR A 33 -6.00 -1.65 11.84
N CYS A 34 -5.38 -1.75 10.68
CA CYS A 34 -5.21 -2.97 9.90
C CYS A 34 -3.72 -3.32 9.79
N ILE A 35 -3.40 -4.61 9.61
CA ILE A 35 -2.03 -5.10 9.40
C ILE A 35 -2.03 -6.08 8.23
N ASN A 36 -1.57 -5.62 7.06
CA ASN A 36 -1.58 -6.45 5.86
C ASN A 36 -0.46 -6.08 4.87
N PHE A 37 -0.31 -6.89 3.83
CA PHE A 37 0.44 -6.50 2.64
C PHE A 37 -0.38 -5.50 1.83
N MET A 38 0.29 -4.54 1.21
CA MET A 38 -0.32 -3.54 0.35
C MET A 38 -0.08 -3.91 -1.12
N GLY A 39 -1.08 -3.72 -1.96
CA GLY A 39 -1.00 -3.89 -3.42
C GLY A 39 -1.31 -2.59 -4.17
N ASN A 40 -1.94 -2.71 -5.35
CA ASN A 40 -2.31 -1.56 -6.19
C ASN A 40 -3.81 -1.27 -6.12
N TYR A 41 -4.16 0.00 -6.34
CA TYR A 41 -5.53 0.38 -6.66
C TYR A 41 -5.80 0.21 -8.16
N TRP A 42 -6.95 -0.37 -8.50
CA TRP A 42 -7.40 -0.54 -9.88
C TRP A 42 -8.79 0.09 -10.04
N SER A 43 -8.94 1.01 -10.98
CA SER A 43 -10.18 1.78 -11.14
C SER A 43 -11.40 0.93 -11.54
N ASP A 44 -11.16 -0.26 -12.09
CA ASP A 44 -12.15 -1.23 -12.52
C ASP A 44 -12.27 -2.43 -11.56
N TYR A 45 -11.55 -2.42 -10.44
CA TYR A 45 -11.70 -3.46 -9.41
C TYR A 45 -13.06 -3.34 -8.73
N SER A 46 -13.77 -4.46 -8.70
CA SER A 46 -15.12 -4.59 -8.13
C SER A 46 -15.21 -5.77 -7.16
N GLY A 47 -14.05 -6.19 -6.62
CA GLY A 47 -14.03 -7.22 -5.58
C GLY A 47 -14.55 -6.69 -4.25
N ASN A 48 -15.08 -7.60 -3.45
CA ASN A 48 -15.58 -7.28 -2.12
C ASN A 48 -14.44 -7.22 -1.11
N ASP A 49 -14.63 -6.45 -0.05
CA ASP A 49 -13.86 -6.53 1.18
C ASP A 49 -14.82 -6.87 2.32
N THR A 50 -14.93 -8.17 2.62
CA THR A 50 -15.89 -8.69 3.62
C THR A 50 -15.43 -8.41 5.05
N ASN A 51 -14.16 -8.05 5.23
CA ASN A 51 -13.55 -7.88 6.55
C ASN A 51 -13.20 -6.41 6.87
N ASP A 52 -13.59 -5.49 5.98
CA ASP A 52 -13.45 -4.03 6.10
C ASP A 52 -12.01 -3.57 6.42
N ASN A 53 -11.00 -4.26 5.84
CA ASN A 53 -9.59 -3.90 6.01
C ASN A 53 -9.02 -3.08 4.85
N GLY A 54 -9.80 -2.77 3.83
CA GLY A 54 -9.40 -2.01 2.65
C GLY A 54 -8.65 -2.83 1.60
N ILE A 55 -8.47 -4.13 1.79
CA ILE A 55 -7.89 -5.04 0.80
C ILE A 55 -8.98 -5.96 0.32
N GLY A 56 -9.18 -6.00 -0.99
CA GLY A 56 -10.22 -6.85 -1.54
C GLY A 56 -9.90 -8.35 -1.44
N ASP A 57 -10.93 -9.14 -1.18
CA ASP A 57 -10.87 -10.57 -0.91
C ASP A 57 -10.47 -11.40 -2.14
N ILE A 58 -10.70 -10.85 -3.34
CA ILE A 58 -10.45 -11.52 -4.62
C ILE A 58 -9.26 -10.85 -5.32
N PRO A 59 -8.23 -11.60 -5.74
CA PRO A 59 -7.12 -11.04 -6.52
C PRO A 59 -7.60 -10.35 -7.80
N TYR A 60 -6.98 -9.22 -8.15
CA TYR A 60 -7.17 -8.60 -9.46
C TYR A 60 -6.31 -9.34 -10.49
N ASN A 61 -6.96 -9.92 -11.50
CA ASN A 61 -6.29 -10.70 -12.54
C ASN A 61 -5.69 -9.77 -13.60
N LEU A 62 -4.41 -9.97 -13.88
CA LEU A 62 -3.69 -9.38 -15.01
C LEU A 62 -3.38 -10.50 -16.00
N ASP A 63 -3.26 -10.19 -17.30
CA ASP A 63 -3.12 -11.20 -18.36
C ASP A 63 -2.13 -12.36 -18.04
N SER A 64 -1.00 -12.04 -17.39
CA SER A 64 0.03 -13.01 -17.00
C SER A 64 0.36 -13.03 -15.51
N ASN A 65 -0.37 -12.29 -14.68
CA ASN A 65 -0.07 -12.15 -13.26
C ASN A 65 -1.33 -11.84 -12.44
N LYS A 66 -1.21 -11.67 -11.14
CA LYS A 66 -2.30 -11.18 -10.31
C LYS A 66 -1.80 -10.26 -9.21
N ASP A 67 -2.58 -9.24 -8.93
CA ASP A 67 -2.47 -8.51 -7.68
C ASP A 67 -3.28 -9.27 -6.63
N ILE A 68 -2.60 -9.83 -5.63
CA ILE A 68 -3.22 -10.61 -4.56
C ILE A 68 -3.68 -9.74 -3.39
N TYR A 69 -3.38 -8.43 -3.41
CA TYR A 69 -3.80 -7.46 -2.39
C TYR A 69 -4.35 -6.18 -3.04
N PRO A 70 -5.35 -6.29 -3.94
CA PRO A 70 -5.92 -5.12 -4.58
C PRO A 70 -6.56 -4.19 -3.56
N LEU A 71 -6.33 -2.89 -3.70
CA LEU A 71 -6.91 -1.87 -2.83
C LEU A 71 -8.36 -1.60 -3.23
N ILE A 72 -9.24 -1.53 -2.24
CA ILE A 72 -10.66 -1.16 -2.39
C ILE A 72 -10.81 0.32 -2.78
N ASP A 73 -9.99 1.18 -2.18
CA ASP A 73 -9.99 2.62 -2.43
C ASP A 73 -8.62 3.10 -2.93
N PRO A 74 -8.53 4.34 -3.43
CA PRO A 74 -7.25 5.01 -3.64
C PRO A 74 -6.42 5.09 -2.35
N ILE A 75 -5.09 5.12 -2.49
CA ILE A 75 -4.14 5.06 -1.35
C ILE A 75 -4.36 6.19 -0.32
N GLU A 76 -4.97 7.31 -0.73
CA GLU A 76 -5.33 8.45 0.13
C GLU A 76 -6.31 8.08 1.26
N HIS A 77 -7.07 7.00 1.11
CA HIS A 77 -7.98 6.48 2.13
C HIS A 77 -7.29 5.57 3.16
N TYR A 78 -6.02 5.25 2.93
CA TYR A 78 -5.19 4.40 3.79
C TYR A 78 -4.25 5.32 4.56
N LEU A 79 -4.78 5.92 5.61
CA LEU A 79 -4.03 6.82 6.46
C LEU A 79 -3.18 6.00 7.41
N GLU A 80 -1.88 6.30 7.53
CA GLU A 80 -1.19 5.90 8.74
C GLU A 80 -0.62 7.12 9.45
N LEU A 81 -0.79 7.15 10.78
CA LEU A 81 0.17 7.75 11.68
C LEU A 81 1.52 7.05 11.45
N ILE A 82 2.23 7.45 10.40
CA ILE A 82 3.65 7.12 10.15
C ILE A 82 4.51 7.86 11.19
N GLU A 83 4.14 7.81 12.47
CA GLU A 83 4.88 8.46 13.55
C GLU A 83 5.63 7.47 14.43
N LYS A 84 5.27 6.19 14.44
CA LYS A 84 5.95 5.22 15.32
C LYS A 84 7.17 4.53 14.72
N GLN A 85 7.45 4.73 13.43
CA GLN A 85 8.61 4.12 12.75
C GLN A 85 9.75 5.08 12.40
N LYS A 86 9.59 6.41 12.61
CA LYS A 86 10.65 7.45 12.75
C LYS A 86 9.99 8.82 12.76
N GLY A 87 10.41 9.73 13.64
CA GLY A 87 9.88 11.10 13.70
C GLY A 87 9.91 11.85 12.37
N LEU A 88 8.81 11.79 11.62
CA LEU A 88 8.57 12.50 10.39
C LEU A 88 7.31 13.33 10.62
N THR A 89 7.54 14.61 10.90
CA THR A 89 6.53 15.63 11.11
C THR A 89 5.56 15.69 9.92
N TYR A 90 4.28 15.45 10.19
CA TYR A 90 3.20 15.78 9.27
C TYR A 90 3.09 17.31 9.18
N VAL A 91 3.68 17.93 8.16
CA VAL A 91 3.35 19.32 7.84
C VAL A 91 1.99 19.32 7.19
N GLY A 92 0.95 19.52 8.02
CA GLY A 92 -0.40 19.75 7.56
C GLY A 92 -0.40 20.88 6.53
N PHE A 93 -1.05 20.63 5.40
CA PHE A 93 -1.28 21.67 4.40
C PHE A 93 -2.18 22.74 5.01
N ALA A 94 -1.67 23.97 5.07
CA ALA A 94 -2.45 25.20 5.22
C ALA A 94 -2.61 25.84 3.83
#